data_AF-A0A8H3GYU2-F1
#
_entry.id   AF-A0A8H3GYU2-F1
#
_cell.length_a   1.000
_cell.length_b   1.000
_cell.length_c   1.000
_cell.angle_alpha   90.00
_cell.angle_beta   90.00
_cell.angle_gamma   90.00
#
_symmetry.space_group_name_H-M   'P 1'
#
loop_
_entity.id
_entity.type
_entity.pdbx_description
1 polymer ?
#
loop_
_entity_poly.entity_id
_entity_poly.type
_entity_poly.pdbx_seq_one_letter_code
_entity_poly.pdbx_strand_id
1 'polypeptide(L)'
;MSNSDHTTRTLVLQPQSGNTSQYIIVTRGSESNLDEGAAQISSGRSQIRRFALNSSLPSSTGWAWEQGELLGWGLRNAVGIALSPDEEDLWEVENSSDNVMWRGVDVHQENPAEELNRIPLNNISTTPDAQKFYGYPWCYTAWDSSAHTSSSFTFQTGSQFSIRNPPDIPDDAWCSADQNNKKPVLSMQSHSAPLDIIFYNAPSNTSEGYSTARQYAVNTEWDGDAFVSFHGSWNRQPPTGYKVVRIPWNNGAPLASADSRDGYEDIIGAPDLSRCPNGCIRPVGLVFDRLGRLFVSSDTTGEIFVVENSAAPDAGSSSSTGFANGVNLVGVLAGVAGALLGGLI
;
A
#
# COMPACT_ATOMS: atom_id res chain seq x y z
N MET A 1 10.51 10.27 17.05
CA MET A 1 10.22 9.24 16.02
C MET A 1 11.23 9.30 14.87
N SER A 2 12.55 9.30 15.14
CA SER A 2 13.57 9.26 14.09
C SER A 2 14.00 7.82 13.82
N ASN A 3 14.33 7.52 12.57
CA ASN A 3 15.03 6.33 12.09
C ASN A 3 15.74 6.72 10.77
N SER A 4 16.74 5.95 10.35
CA SER A 4 17.60 6.29 9.21
C SER A 4 17.10 5.81 7.86
N ASP A 5 16.29 4.73 7.83
CA ASP A 5 15.90 4.05 6.59
C ASP A 5 14.45 4.42 6.21
N HIS A 6 13.45 3.84 6.88
CA HIS A 6 12.03 4.07 6.56
C HIS A 6 11.45 5.34 7.22
N THR A 7 11.65 6.50 6.61
CA THR A 7 11.36 7.79 7.25
C THR A 7 9.94 8.33 7.05
N THR A 8 9.12 7.72 6.20
CA THR A 8 7.73 8.16 5.97
C THR A 8 6.85 7.90 7.19
N ARG A 9 5.83 8.74 7.39
CA ARG A 9 4.84 8.63 8.47
C ARG A 9 3.46 8.88 7.86
N THR A 10 2.81 7.81 7.42
CA THR A 10 1.49 7.94 6.81
C THR A 10 0.48 8.36 7.85
N LEU A 11 -0.47 9.21 7.46
CA LEU A 11 -1.50 9.76 8.32
C LEU A 11 -2.87 9.40 7.75
N VAL A 12 -3.73 8.79 8.56
CA VAL A 12 -5.15 8.57 8.25
C VAL A 12 -5.98 9.13 9.40
N LEU A 13 -7.01 9.91 9.07
CA LEU A 13 -7.96 10.38 10.07
C LEU A 13 -9.04 9.32 10.28
N GLN A 14 -9.22 8.88 11.52
CA GLN A 14 -10.34 8.04 11.91
C GLN A 14 -11.52 8.94 12.31
N PRO A 15 -12.62 8.94 11.55
CA PRO A 15 -13.72 9.87 11.78
C PRO A 15 -14.52 9.53 13.05
N GLN A 16 -15.32 10.49 13.46
CA GLN A 16 -16.35 10.43 14.49
C GLN A 16 -17.64 11.03 13.91
N SER A 17 -18.78 10.76 14.56
CA SER A 17 -20.05 11.42 14.22
C SER A 17 -19.90 12.95 14.15
N GLY A 18 -20.63 13.57 13.22
CA GLY A 18 -20.70 15.03 13.09
C GLY A 18 -19.51 15.68 12.36
N ASN A 19 -18.87 14.97 11.43
CA ASN A 19 -17.79 15.50 10.57
C ASN A 19 -16.53 15.93 11.34
N THR A 20 -16.26 15.25 12.45
CA THR A 20 -15.05 15.40 13.26
C THR A 20 -14.24 14.10 13.21
N SER A 21 -12.97 14.13 13.62
CA SER A 21 -12.15 12.91 13.71
C SER A 21 -11.87 12.57 15.16
N GLN A 22 -12.06 11.31 15.53
CA GLN A 22 -11.78 10.83 16.88
C GLN A 22 -10.28 10.59 17.09
N TYR A 23 -9.61 10.07 16.05
CA TYR A 23 -8.20 9.72 16.10
C TYR A 23 -7.46 10.14 14.83
N ILE A 24 -6.15 10.31 14.96
CA ILE A 24 -5.20 10.22 13.85
C ILE A 24 -4.43 8.91 13.97
N ILE A 25 -4.45 8.12 12.91
CA ILE A 25 -3.67 6.89 12.76
C ILE A 25 -2.37 7.24 12.07
N VAL A 26 -1.26 6.75 12.59
CA VAL A 26 0.09 7.05 12.13
C VAL A 26 0.89 5.77 11.99
N THR A 27 1.59 5.62 10.87
CA THR A 27 2.52 4.49 10.64
C THR A 27 3.97 4.90 10.91
N ARG A 28 4.79 3.93 11.30
CA ARG A 28 6.25 4.09 11.44
C ARG A 28 6.95 2.79 11.05
N GLY A 29 7.79 2.84 10.02
CA GLY A 29 8.60 1.71 9.56
C GLY A 29 9.83 1.40 10.44
N SER A 30 10.61 0.44 9.97
CA SER A 30 11.83 -0.07 10.62
C SER A 30 13.04 0.86 10.46
N GLU A 31 14.08 0.69 11.27
CA GLU A 31 15.31 1.49 11.17
C GLU A 31 16.34 0.96 10.16
N SER A 32 16.16 -0.28 9.71
CA SER A 32 16.96 -0.97 8.71
C SER A 32 16.13 -2.05 8.02
N ASN A 33 16.65 -2.61 6.93
CA ASN A 33 16.03 -3.74 6.24
C ASN A 33 15.61 -4.89 7.17
N LEU A 34 16.55 -5.37 8.00
CA LEU A 34 16.32 -6.35 9.07
C LEU A 34 16.61 -5.67 10.41
N ASP A 35 15.57 -5.31 11.15
CA ASP A 35 15.64 -4.54 12.40
C ASP A 35 15.19 -5.42 13.57
N GLU A 36 16.13 -6.10 14.19
CA GLU A 36 15.86 -6.95 15.37
C GLU A 36 15.26 -6.18 16.55
N GLY A 37 15.41 -4.85 16.63
CA GLY A 37 14.76 -4.09 17.67
C GLY A 37 13.27 -3.83 17.42
N ALA A 38 12.77 -4.01 16.17
CA ALA A 38 11.34 -4.00 15.87
C ALA A 38 10.59 -5.16 16.54
N ALA A 39 11.31 -6.22 16.93
CA ALA A 39 10.77 -7.29 17.77
C ALA A 39 10.40 -6.86 19.20
N GLN A 40 10.75 -5.63 19.59
CA GLN A 40 10.39 -5.04 20.88
C GLN A 40 9.38 -3.92 20.66
N ILE A 41 8.16 -4.09 21.19
CA ILE A 41 7.09 -3.08 21.08
C ILE A 41 7.56 -1.71 21.62
N SER A 42 8.39 -1.69 22.65
CA SER A 42 8.93 -0.46 23.25
C SER A 42 9.89 0.32 22.35
N SER A 43 10.42 -0.26 21.27
CA SER A 43 11.21 0.48 20.26
C SER A 43 10.37 1.50 19.49
N GLY A 44 9.06 1.23 19.41
CA GLY A 44 8.13 2.00 18.61
C GLY A 44 8.30 1.86 17.10
N ARG A 45 9.15 0.94 16.59
CA ARG A 45 9.43 0.76 15.16
C ARG A 45 8.62 -0.37 14.56
N SER A 46 8.30 -0.24 13.27
CA SER A 46 7.47 -1.21 12.54
C SER A 46 6.10 -1.41 13.18
N GLN A 47 5.41 -0.29 13.43
CA GLN A 47 4.13 -0.26 14.13
C GLN A 47 3.17 0.75 13.51
N ILE A 48 1.89 0.51 13.75
CA ILE A 48 0.83 1.48 13.54
C ILE A 48 0.22 1.83 14.90
N ARG A 49 0.06 3.13 15.15
CA ARG A 49 -0.58 3.64 16.37
C ARG A 49 -1.65 4.67 16.03
N ARG A 50 -2.63 4.82 16.92
CA ARG A 50 -3.59 5.93 16.86
C ARG A 50 -3.53 6.84 18.06
N PHE A 51 -3.80 8.11 17.84
CA PHE A 51 -3.74 9.17 18.83
C PHE A 51 -5.05 9.93 18.86
N ALA A 52 -5.60 10.16 20.05
CA ALA A 52 -6.87 10.85 20.18
C ALA A 52 -6.75 12.33 19.75
N LEU A 53 -7.71 12.78 18.95
CA LEU A 53 -7.86 14.16 18.50
C LEU A 53 -8.97 14.86 19.31
N ASN A 54 -8.75 15.03 20.61
CA ASN A 54 -9.73 15.63 21.52
C ASN A 54 -9.14 16.81 22.32
N SER A 55 -9.91 17.38 23.24
CA SER A 55 -9.51 18.53 24.06
C SER A 55 -8.28 18.30 24.96
N SER A 56 -7.80 17.05 25.07
CA SER A 56 -6.58 16.70 25.82
C SER A 56 -5.30 16.74 24.98
N LEU A 57 -5.35 17.19 23.72
CA LEU A 57 -4.18 17.36 22.86
C LEU A 57 -3.12 18.23 23.55
N PRO A 58 -1.87 17.75 23.72
CA PRO A 58 -0.80 18.54 24.34
C PRO A 58 -0.50 19.79 23.51
N SER A 59 -0.68 20.97 24.11
CA SER A 59 -0.79 22.27 23.43
C SER A 59 0.48 22.79 22.73
N SER A 60 1.65 22.16 22.92
CA SER A 60 2.91 22.64 22.33
C SER A 60 3.83 21.54 21.77
N THR A 61 3.65 20.27 22.16
CA THR A 61 4.56 19.17 21.78
C THR A 61 3.88 18.04 21.03
N GLY A 62 2.55 18.03 20.94
CA GLY A 62 1.80 16.84 20.50
C GLY A 62 2.01 15.64 21.44
N TRP A 63 1.57 14.47 20.99
CA TRP A 63 1.73 13.21 21.71
C TRP A 63 3.15 12.63 21.51
N ALA A 64 3.73 12.07 22.57
CA ALA A 64 4.85 11.16 22.41
C ALA A 64 4.36 9.86 21.75
N TRP A 65 5.20 9.24 20.92
CA TRP A 65 4.80 8.08 20.11
C TRP A 65 4.24 6.93 20.96
N GLU A 66 4.87 6.67 22.10
CA GLU A 66 4.55 5.59 23.03
C GLU A 66 3.21 5.82 23.74
N GLN A 67 2.66 7.04 23.70
CA GLN A 67 1.33 7.36 24.23
C GLN A 67 0.20 6.99 23.26
N GLY A 68 0.51 6.70 22.00
CA GLY A 68 -0.48 6.24 21.03
C GLY A 68 -0.93 4.83 21.33
N GLU A 69 -2.20 4.54 21.10
CA GLU A 69 -2.73 3.18 21.22
C GLU A 69 -2.16 2.31 20.10
N LEU A 70 -1.61 1.15 20.45
CA LEU A 70 -1.03 0.21 19.49
C LEU A 70 -2.13 -0.51 18.71
N LEU A 71 -2.10 -0.38 17.38
CA LEU A 71 -3.01 -1.07 16.47
C LEU A 71 -2.37 -2.34 15.88
N GLY A 72 -1.10 -2.27 15.51
CA GLY A 72 -0.34 -3.38 14.93
C GLY A 72 1.16 -3.16 15.10
N TRP A 73 1.93 -4.25 15.23
CA TRP A 73 3.39 -4.23 15.23
C TRP A 73 3.96 -5.45 14.51
N GLY A 74 5.26 -5.40 14.19
CA GLY A 74 5.85 -6.36 13.27
C GLY A 74 5.38 -6.13 11.84
N LEU A 75 5.17 -4.86 11.48
CA LEU A 75 4.87 -4.36 10.13
C LEU A 75 6.07 -3.56 9.65
N ARG A 76 6.99 -4.17 8.90
CA ARG A 76 8.29 -3.64 8.48
C ARG A 76 8.19 -2.18 8.06
N ASN A 77 7.35 -1.88 7.06
CA ASN A 77 7.15 -0.54 6.55
C ASN A 77 5.75 -0.37 5.92
N ALA A 78 4.76 -0.31 6.79
CA ALA A 78 3.35 -0.01 6.49
C ALA A 78 3.13 1.41 5.95
N VAL A 79 3.45 1.66 4.68
CA VAL A 79 3.25 2.99 4.08
C VAL A 79 1.78 3.19 3.72
N GLY A 80 1.16 2.28 2.96
CA GLY A 80 -0.23 2.43 2.57
C GLY A 80 -1.17 1.92 3.65
N ILE A 81 -2.09 2.77 4.11
CA ILE A 81 -3.15 2.37 5.03
C ILE A 81 -4.48 3.03 4.67
N ALA A 82 -5.59 2.31 4.81
CA ALA A 82 -6.94 2.85 4.64
C ALA A 82 -7.93 2.22 5.60
N LEU A 83 -8.89 3.01 6.06
CA LEU A 83 -10.05 2.48 6.75
C LEU A 83 -10.97 1.79 5.74
N SER A 84 -11.57 0.67 6.15
CA SER A 84 -12.69 0.09 5.41
C SER A 84 -13.84 1.09 5.28
N PRO A 85 -14.74 0.94 4.28
CA PRO A 85 -15.88 1.84 4.12
C PRO A 85 -16.82 1.92 5.33
N ASP A 86 -16.90 0.85 6.13
CA ASP A 86 -17.63 0.78 7.40
C ASP A 86 -16.80 1.21 8.62
N GLU A 87 -15.51 1.53 8.40
CA GLU A 87 -14.54 2.00 9.39
C GLU A 87 -14.25 1.00 10.53
N GLU A 88 -14.68 -0.26 10.38
CA GLU A 88 -14.46 -1.31 11.38
C GLU A 88 -13.05 -1.90 11.34
N ASP A 89 -12.38 -1.78 10.19
CA ASP A 89 -11.05 -2.29 9.94
C ASP A 89 -10.11 -1.21 9.40
N LEU A 90 -8.83 -1.33 9.76
CA LEU A 90 -7.74 -0.67 9.06
C LEU A 90 -7.04 -1.70 8.18
N TRP A 91 -6.94 -1.39 6.90
CA TRP A 91 -6.21 -2.15 5.90
C TRP A 91 -4.83 -1.55 5.71
N GLU A 92 -3.82 -2.41 5.63
CA GLU A 92 -2.42 -2.03 5.50
C GLU A 92 -1.78 -2.79 4.35
N VAL A 93 -0.99 -2.08 3.53
CA VAL A 93 -0.15 -2.70 2.51
C VAL A 93 1.32 -2.58 2.90
N GLU A 94 1.99 -3.73 2.95
CA GLU A 94 3.32 -3.89 3.50
C GLU A 94 4.40 -3.81 2.41
N ASN A 95 5.54 -3.19 2.77
CA ASN A 95 6.78 -3.33 2.02
C ASN A 95 7.70 -4.28 2.78
N SER A 96 7.78 -5.52 2.32
CA SER A 96 8.48 -6.61 3.00
C SER A 96 10.00 -6.55 2.81
N SER A 97 10.74 -7.50 3.38
CA SER A 97 12.21 -7.40 3.48
C SER A 97 12.95 -7.66 2.16
N ASP A 98 14.05 -6.93 1.99
CA ASP A 98 14.97 -7.08 0.89
C ASP A 98 16.01 -8.18 1.18
N ASN A 99 16.61 -8.74 0.12
CA ASN A 99 17.72 -9.70 0.21
C ASN A 99 17.48 -10.87 1.17
N VAL A 100 16.25 -11.38 1.20
CA VAL A 100 15.87 -12.45 2.12
C VAL A 100 16.57 -13.75 1.75
N MET A 101 17.26 -14.31 2.75
CA MET A 101 17.92 -15.61 2.71
C MET A 101 17.16 -16.57 3.61
N TRP A 102 16.89 -17.78 3.12
CA TRP A 102 16.31 -18.86 3.91
C TRP A 102 17.31 -20.01 4.01
N ARG A 103 17.87 -20.24 5.21
CA ARG A 103 18.83 -21.34 5.46
C ARG A 103 20.02 -21.36 4.50
N GLY A 104 20.53 -20.17 4.18
CA GLY A 104 21.64 -19.98 3.24
C GLY A 104 21.24 -20.06 1.77
N VAL A 105 19.97 -20.30 1.46
CA VAL A 105 19.40 -20.21 0.10
C VAL A 105 18.93 -18.78 -0.12
N ASP A 106 19.41 -18.16 -1.20
CA ASP A 106 18.87 -16.89 -1.65
C ASP A 106 17.49 -17.12 -2.26
N VAL A 107 16.46 -16.53 -1.63
CA VAL A 107 15.07 -16.61 -2.09
C VAL A 107 14.51 -15.25 -2.53
N HIS A 108 15.34 -14.21 -2.52
CA HIS A 108 14.85 -12.84 -2.62
C HIS A 108 14.17 -12.54 -3.95
N GLN A 109 14.57 -13.16 -5.06
CA GLN A 109 14.04 -12.79 -6.38
C GLN A 109 12.51 -12.93 -6.47
N GLU A 110 11.96 -13.90 -5.76
CA GLU A 110 10.52 -14.15 -5.76
C GLU A 110 9.91 -14.16 -4.36
N ASN A 111 10.66 -13.82 -3.31
CA ASN A 111 10.17 -13.79 -1.93
C ASN A 111 10.83 -12.65 -1.14
N PRO A 112 10.25 -12.23 -0.03
CA PRO A 112 8.90 -12.55 0.44
C PRO A 112 7.84 -11.77 -0.36
N ALA A 113 6.58 -12.21 -0.23
CA ALA A 113 5.44 -11.47 -0.77
C ALA A 113 5.38 -10.06 -0.15
N GLU A 114 4.87 -9.12 -0.93
CA GLU A 114 4.24 -7.95 -0.33
C GLU A 114 2.87 -8.38 0.22
N GLU A 115 2.31 -7.65 1.18
CA GLU A 115 1.17 -8.15 1.95
C GLU A 115 0.04 -7.13 2.02
N LEU A 116 -1.21 -7.63 2.03
CA LEU A 116 -2.36 -6.87 2.52
C LEU A 116 -2.74 -7.45 3.88
N ASN A 117 -2.67 -6.61 4.91
CA ASN A 117 -2.99 -6.98 6.29
C ASN A 117 -4.28 -6.32 6.75
N ARG A 118 -5.08 -7.08 7.52
CA ARG A 118 -6.30 -6.60 8.19
C ARG A 118 -6.00 -6.32 9.65
N ILE A 119 -6.31 -5.13 10.11
CA ILE A 119 -6.23 -4.71 11.52
C ILE A 119 -7.63 -4.34 12.01
N PRO A 120 -8.33 -5.26 12.72
CA PRO A 120 -9.64 -4.96 13.26
C PRO A 120 -9.57 -3.86 14.32
N LEU A 121 -10.33 -2.79 14.15
CA LEU A 121 -10.39 -1.68 15.10
C LEU A 121 -11.39 -1.94 16.22
N ASN A 122 -12.38 -2.79 15.95
CA ASN A 122 -13.31 -3.30 16.94
C ASN A 122 -12.54 -4.02 18.06
N ASN A 123 -12.74 -3.57 19.31
CA ASN A 123 -12.09 -4.11 20.51
C ASN A 123 -10.55 -4.00 20.57
N ILE A 124 -9.90 -3.25 19.67
CA ILE A 124 -8.43 -3.16 19.61
C ILE A 124 -7.78 -2.71 20.93
N SER A 125 -8.49 -1.91 21.72
CA SER A 125 -8.07 -1.45 23.06
C SER A 125 -7.99 -2.58 24.09
N THR A 126 -8.71 -3.67 23.87
CA THR A 126 -8.75 -4.85 24.73
C THR A 126 -8.02 -6.06 24.16
N THR A 127 -7.69 -6.04 22.86
CA THR A 127 -6.87 -7.08 22.23
C THR A 127 -5.47 -7.07 22.84
N PRO A 128 -4.96 -8.21 23.36
CA PRO A 128 -3.59 -8.29 23.87
C PRO A 128 -2.57 -7.91 22.80
N ASP A 129 -1.53 -7.15 23.16
CA ASP A 129 -0.55 -6.67 22.18
C ASP A 129 0.18 -7.82 21.45
N ALA A 130 0.38 -8.96 22.09
CA ALA A 130 0.93 -10.17 21.44
C ALA A 130 0.07 -10.67 20.27
N GLN A 131 -1.24 -10.39 20.27
CA GLN A 131 -2.16 -10.75 19.19
C GLN A 131 -2.23 -9.69 18.08
N LYS A 132 -1.44 -8.61 18.18
CA LYS A 132 -1.32 -7.54 17.18
C LYS A 132 -0.02 -7.65 16.37
N PHE A 133 0.63 -8.81 16.38
CA PHE A 133 1.91 -9.06 15.72
C PHE A 133 1.73 -9.61 14.30
N TYR A 134 2.37 -8.98 13.33
CA TYR A 134 2.30 -9.33 11.90
C TYR A 134 3.61 -9.90 11.33
N GLY A 135 4.52 -10.35 12.22
CA GLY A 135 5.59 -11.27 11.83
C GLY A 135 6.99 -10.68 11.75
N TYR A 136 7.15 -9.47 11.22
CA TYR A 136 8.47 -8.83 11.09
C TYR A 136 9.13 -8.61 12.47
N PRO A 137 10.43 -8.89 12.67
CA PRO A 137 11.45 -9.14 11.64
C PRO A 137 11.75 -10.62 11.36
N TRP A 138 10.91 -11.54 11.83
CA TRP A 138 11.24 -12.97 11.82
C TRP A 138 10.43 -13.79 10.83
N CYS A 139 9.13 -13.49 10.73
CA CYS A 139 8.18 -14.22 9.92
C CYS A 139 7.85 -13.45 8.65
N TYR A 140 7.77 -14.18 7.54
CA TYR A 140 7.51 -13.62 6.22
C TYR A 140 6.56 -14.52 5.44
N THR A 141 5.86 -13.93 4.48
CA THR A 141 4.96 -14.64 3.59
C THR A 141 5.68 -15.10 2.33
N ALA A 142 5.57 -16.37 1.96
CA ALA A 142 6.07 -16.89 0.70
C ALA A 142 5.18 -16.43 -0.46
N TRP A 143 5.79 -16.04 -1.58
CA TRP A 143 5.09 -15.72 -2.82
C TRP A 143 5.31 -16.82 -3.85
N ASP A 144 6.57 -17.10 -4.23
CA ASP A 144 6.88 -18.17 -5.18
C ASP A 144 8.12 -18.98 -4.86
N SER A 145 7.94 -20.30 -4.73
CA SER A 145 9.00 -21.29 -4.57
C SER A 145 9.40 -21.98 -5.88
N SER A 146 8.71 -21.73 -6.99
CA SER A 146 8.91 -22.43 -8.27
C SER A 146 10.32 -22.26 -8.85
N ALA A 147 10.97 -21.12 -8.58
CA ALA A 147 12.35 -20.85 -8.99
C ALA A 147 13.39 -21.64 -8.17
N HIS A 148 13.00 -22.27 -7.06
CA HIS A 148 13.90 -22.87 -6.06
C HIS A 148 13.94 -24.41 -6.10
N THR A 149 13.84 -24.99 -7.31
CA THR A 149 13.73 -26.45 -7.54
C THR A 149 14.88 -27.32 -7.01
N SER A 150 16.07 -26.73 -6.78
CA SER A 150 17.24 -27.41 -6.24
C SER A 150 17.42 -27.24 -4.73
N SER A 151 16.50 -26.53 -4.07
CA SER A 151 16.56 -26.24 -2.64
C SER A 151 15.43 -26.92 -1.87
N SER A 152 15.45 -26.83 -0.54
CA SER A 152 14.34 -27.28 0.32
C SER A 152 13.29 -26.18 0.58
N PHE A 153 13.39 -25.02 -0.08
CA PHE A 153 12.40 -23.95 0.03
C PHE A 153 11.17 -24.30 -0.83
N THR A 154 10.17 -24.95 -0.22
CA THR A 154 8.99 -25.48 -0.93
C THR A 154 7.68 -24.90 -0.38
N PHE A 155 7.72 -23.69 0.18
CA PHE A 155 6.55 -23.01 0.70
C PHE A 155 5.58 -22.66 -0.43
N GLN A 156 4.28 -22.85 -0.19
CA GLN A 156 3.24 -22.39 -1.10
C GLN A 156 3.01 -20.89 -0.90
N THR A 157 2.50 -20.20 -1.92
CA THR A 157 2.04 -18.81 -1.80
C THR A 157 1.19 -18.62 -0.54
N GLY A 158 1.40 -17.53 0.19
CA GLY A 158 0.67 -17.23 1.43
C GLY A 158 1.15 -17.97 2.67
N SER A 159 2.01 -19.00 2.52
CA SER A 159 2.57 -19.72 3.66
C SER A 159 3.58 -18.85 4.40
N GLN A 160 3.59 -18.94 5.73
CA GLN A 160 4.58 -18.25 6.56
C GLN A 160 5.87 -19.07 6.66
N PHE A 161 7.01 -18.40 6.63
CA PHE A 161 8.33 -18.97 6.89
C PHE A 161 9.17 -18.03 7.77
N SER A 162 10.20 -18.58 8.41
CA SER A 162 11.17 -17.80 9.18
C SER A 162 12.51 -17.71 8.45
N ILE A 163 13.16 -16.54 8.53
CA ILE A 163 14.54 -16.38 8.06
C ILE A 163 15.58 -16.83 9.09
N ARG A 164 15.14 -17.16 10.31
CA ARG A 164 16.04 -17.68 11.36
C ARG A 164 16.34 -19.15 11.12
N ASN A 165 17.56 -19.55 11.49
CA ASN A 165 17.99 -20.94 11.37
C ASN A 165 17.63 -21.72 12.63
N PRO A 166 16.94 -22.88 12.52
CA PRO A 166 16.77 -23.76 13.66
C PRO A 166 18.13 -24.10 14.32
N PRO A 167 18.21 -24.17 15.66
CA PRO A 167 17.10 -24.19 16.62
C PRO A 167 16.63 -22.80 17.10
N ASP A 168 17.04 -21.70 16.46
CA ASP A 168 16.61 -20.36 16.86
C ASP A 168 15.10 -20.19 16.64
N ILE A 169 14.44 -19.56 17.61
CA ILE A 169 13.01 -19.21 17.56
C ILE A 169 12.87 -17.70 17.30
N PRO A 170 11.88 -17.25 16.51
CA PRO A 170 10.91 -18.04 15.74
C PRO A 170 11.49 -18.89 14.61
N ASP A 171 11.07 -20.14 14.51
CA ASP A 171 11.27 -20.99 13.33
C ASP A 171 10.01 -21.01 12.44
N ASP A 172 10.03 -21.76 11.34
CA ASP A 172 8.87 -21.85 10.42
C ASP A 172 7.60 -22.31 11.13
N ALA A 173 7.72 -23.28 12.04
CA ALA A 173 6.58 -23.80 12.80
C ALA A 173 5.99 -22.72 13.70
N TRP A 174 6.83 -21.95 14.39
CA TRP A 174 6.40 -20.82 15.19
C TRP A 174 5.67 -19.77 14.34
N CYS A 175 6.25 -19.38 13.19
CA CYS A 175 5.68 -18.37 12.29
C CYS A 175 4.37 -18.81 11.62
N SER A 176 4.21 -20.12 11.38
CA SER A 176 3.00 -20.69 10.78
C SER A 176 1.80 -20.74 11.73
N ALA A 177 2.02 -20.60 13.03
CA ALA A 177 0.98 -20.81 14.03
C ALA A 177 0.21 -19.51 14.32
N ASP A 178 -1.12 -19.56 14.18
CA ASP A 178 -2.00 -18.38 14.23
C ASP A 178 -1.99 -17.65 15.58
N GLN A 179 -1.63 -18.35 16.66
CA GLN A 179 -1.49 -17.73 17.98
C GLN A 179 -0.25 -16.83 18.11
N ASN A 180 0.72 -16.99 17.23
CA ASN A 180 2.00 -16.31 17.29
C ASN A 180 2.09 -15.16 16.28
N ASN A 181 1.47 -15.30 15.11
CA ASN A 181 1.63 -14.38 13.99
C ASN A 181 0.30 -14.18 13.24
N LYS A 182 -0.06 -12.92 12.98
CA LYS A 182 -1.18 -12.56 12.10
C LYS A 182 -0.72 -12.66 10.65
N LYS A 183 -1.35 -13.57 9.93
CA LYS A 183 -1.10 -13.80 8.50
C LYS A 183 -1.79 -12.72 7.66
N PRO A 184 -1.26 -12.39 6.47
CA PRO A 184 -1.92 -11.49 5.56
C PRO A 184 -3.20 -12.09 5.01
N VAL A 185 -4.12 -11.24 4.57
CA VAL A 185 -5.35 -11.67 3.89
C VAL A 185 -5.12 -11.94 2.41
N LEU A 186 -4.15 -11.25 1.82
CA LEU A 186 -3.78 -11.33 0.42
C LEU A 186 -2.26 -11.19 0.29
N SER A 187 -1.67 -11.99 -0.59
CA SER A 187 -0.27 -11.85 -0.98
C SER A 187 -0.18 -11.08 -2.28
N MET A 188 0.86 -10.25 -2.42
CA MET A 188 1.15 -9.50 -3.62
C MET A 188 2.59 -9.79 -4.09
N GLN A 189 2.84 -9.63 -5.39
CA GLN A 189 4.14 -9.95 -5.99
C GLN A 189 5.27 -9.23 -5.27
N SER A 190 6.25 -10.03 -4.84
CA SER A 190 7.47 -9.60 -4.13
C SER A 190 8.13 -8.39 -4.80
N HIS A 191 8.56 -7.42 -3.98
CA HIS A 191 9.24 -6.18 -4.38
C HIS A 191 8.38 -5.19 -5.18
N SER A 192 7.07 -5.37 -5.27
CA SER A 192 6.20 -4.41 -5.98
C SER A 192 6.09 -3.06 -5.25
N ALA A 193 6.48 -3.02 -3.97
CA ALA A 193 6.55 -1.82 -3.13
C ALA A 193 5.22 -1.05 -3.07
N PRO A 194 4.17 -1.60 -2.43
CA PRO A 194 2.89 -0.93 -2.33
C PRO A 194 2.96 0.29 -1.40
N LEU A 195 2.54 1.48 -1.84
CA LEU A 195 2.72 2.71 -1.04
C LEU A 195 1.42 3.38 -0.58
N ASP A 196 0.29 3.07 -1.23
CA ASP A 196 -1.01 3.59 -0.86
C ASP A 196 -2.10 2.57 -1.19
N ILE A 197 -3.19 2.62 -0.43
CA ILE A 197 -4.40 1.84 -0.65
C ILE A 197 -5.59 2.75 -0.44
N ILE A 198 -6.57 2.71 -1.34
CA ILE A 198 -7.84 3.44 -1.18
C ILE A 198 -9.02 2.57 -1.61
N PHE A 199 -10.17 2.76 -0.96
CA PHE A 199 -11.42 2.15 -1.39
C PHE A 199 -12.16 3.06 -2.36
N TYR A 200 -12.69 2.48 -3.42
CA TYR A 200 -13.44 3.20 -4.43
C TYR A 200 -14.91 3.28 -4.05
N ASN A 201 -15.44 4.51 -4.02
CA ASN A 201 -16.86 4.80 -3.86
C ASN A 201 -17.36 5.37 -5.18
N ALA A 202 -18.05 4.54 -5.95
CA ALA A 202 -18.53 4.91 -7.27
C ALA A 202 -19.59 6.01 -7.18
N PRO A 203 -19.54 7.02 -8.07
CA PRO A 203 -20.56 8.07 -8.05
C PRO A 203 -21.94 7.50 -8.42
N SER A 204 -22.94 7.89 -7.64
CA SER A 204 -24.34 7.62 -7.97
C SER A 204 -24.86 8.60 -9.03
N ASN A 205 -25.95 8.24 -9.75
CA ASN A 205 -26.63 9.11 -10.72
C ASN A 205 -27.17 10.43 -10.11
N THR A 206 -27.20 10.55 -8.80
CA THR A 206 -27.74 11.69 -8.04
C THR A 206 -26.65 12.55 -7.40
N SER A 207 -25.38 12.27 -7.70
CA SER A 207 -24.23 12.98 -7.12
C SER A 207 -24.24 14.44 -7.58
N GLU A 208 -24.64 15.34 -6.67
CA GLU A 208 -24.50 16.81 -6.68
C GLU A 208 -24.38 17.48 -8.07
N GLY A 209 -25.44 17.41 -8.89
CA GLY A 209 -25.57 18.26 -10.07
C GLY A 209 -24.85 17.80 -11.34
N TYR A 210 -24.20 16.63 -11.32
CA TYR A 210 -23.57 16.03 -12.51
C TYR A 210 -24.41 14.85 -13.01
N SER A 211 -25.36 15.11 -13.90
CA SER A 211 -26.15 14.05 -14.56
C SER A 211 -25.30 13.05 -15.35
N THR A 212 -24.01 13.35 -15.56
CA THR A 212 -23.04 12.57 -16.32
C THR A 212 -21.84 12.09 -15.51
N ALA A 213 -21.81 12.24 -14.17
CA ALA A 213 -20.64 11.86 -13.34
C ALA A 213 -20.13 10.44 -13.62
N ARG A 214 -21.05 9.48 -13.78
CA ARG A 214 -20.72 8.08 -14.10
C ARG A 214 -19.97 7.88 -15.43
N GLN A 215 -20.02 8.85 -16.33
CA GLN A 215 -19.30 8.79 -17.62
C GLN A 215 -17.81 9.08 -17.46
N TYR A 216 -17.40 9.75 -16.38
CA TYR A 216 -15.99 10.01 -16.06
C TYR A 216 -15.40 8.91 -15.17
N ALA A 217 -16.23 8.31 -14.32
CA ALA A 217 -15.84 7.28 -13.36
C ALA A 217 -15.04 6.13 -14.00
N VAL A 218 -13.95 5.69 -13.35
CA VAL A 218 -13.08 4.61 -13.88
C VAL A 218 -13.87 3.39 -14.33
N ASN A 219 -14.79 2.91 -13.48
CA ASN A 219 -15.85 1.96 -13.80
C ASN A 219 -16.81 1.89 -12.60
N THR A 220 -18.11 2.07 -12.78
CA THR A 220 -19.04 2.06 -11.63
C THR A 220 -19.35 0.68 -11.07
N GLU A 221 -19.03 -0.40 -11.80
CA GLU A 221 -19.22 -1.77 -11.31
C GLU A 221 -18.13 -2.21 -10.32
N TRP A 222 -17.10 -1.39 -10.13
CA TRP A 222 -16.02 -1.62 -9.17
C TRP A 222 -16.29 -0.99 -7.80
N ASP A 223 -17.53 -0.53 -7.55
CA ASP A 223 -17.91 0.09 -6.29
C ASP A 223 -17.55 -0.80 -5.09
N GLY A 224 -16.83 -0.25 -4.12
CA GLY A 224 -16.33 -0.95 -2.94
C GLY A 224 -14.99 -1.66 -3.12
N ASP A 225 -14.44 -1.74 -4.33
CA ASP A 225 -13.12 -2.33 -4.56
C ASP A 225 -11.98 -1.47 -4.00
N ALA A 226 -10.85 -2.10 -3.70
CA ALA A 226 -9.64 -1.40 -3.28
C ALA A 226 -8.69 -1.16 -4.46
N PHE A 227 -7.94 -0.06 -4.42
CA PHE A 227 -6.89 0.28 -5.39
C PHE A 227 -5.58 0.47 -4.66
N VAL A 228 -4.49 -0.08 -5.20
CA VAL A 228 -3.17 -0.06 -4.58
C VAL A 228 -2.12 0.43 -5.58
N SER A 229 -1.25 1.33 -5.13
CA SER A 229 -0.13 1.83 -5.92
C SER A 229 1.11 0.96 -5.72
N PHE A 230 1.60 0.31 -6.77
CA PHE A 230 2.86 -0.43 -6.77
C PHE A 230 3.97 0.47 -7.31
N HIS A 231 4.81 0.99 -6.41
CA HIS A 231 5.86 1.95 -6.74
C HIS A 231 6.98 1.36 -7.59
N GLY A 232 7.21 0.05 -7.45
CA GLY A 232 8.12 -0.71 -8.30
C GLY A 232 9.44 -1.11 -7.66
N SER A 233 9.92 -2.29 -8.05
CA SER A 233 11.07 -2.95 -7.45
C SER A 233 12.39 -2.26 -7.77
N TRP A 234 13.29 -2.26 -6.80
CA TRP A 234 14.73 -2.08 -7.02
C TRP A 234 15.53 -3.37 -6.78
N ASN A 235 15.04 -4.25 -5.88
CA ASN A 235 15.71 -5.46 -5.41
C ASN A 235 15.20 -6.75 -6.09
N ARG A 236 14.95 -6.70 -7.41
CA ARG A 236 14.49 -7.85 -8.20
C ARG A 236 14.93 -7.76 -9.65
N GLN A 237 15.21 -8.89 -10.29
CA GLN A 237 15.48 -9.01 -11.72
C GLN A 237 14.68 -10.17 -12.35
N PRO A 238 13.80 -9.91 -13.35
CA PRO A 238 13.46 -8.59 -13.91
C PRO A 238 12.66 -7.69 -12.93
N PRO A 239 12.53 -6.39 -13.20
CA PRO A 239 11.70 -5.51 -12.36
C PRO A 239 10.21 -5.90 -12.34
N THR A 240 9.50 -5.52 -11.28
CA THR A 240 8.04 -5.67 -11.11
C THR A 240 7.43 -4.41 -10.46
N GLY A 241 6.11 -4.30 -10.45
CA GLY A 241 5.37 -3.13 -9.96
C GLY A 241 5.22 -2.05 -11.04
N TYR A 242 5.52 -0.79 -10.71
CA TYR A 242 5.41 0.36 -11.62
C TYR A 242 3.99 0.53 -12.20
N LYS A 243 2.97 0.32 -11.36
CA LYS A 243 1.57 0.24 -11.78
C LYS A 243 0.60 0.58 -10.64
N VAL A 244 -0.65 0.84 -10.99
CA VAL A 244 -1.78 0.81 -10.04
C VAL A 244 -2.59 -0.44 -10.33
N VAL A 245 -2.99 -1.14 -9.27
CA VAL A 245 -3.82 -2.35 -9.35
C VAL A 245 -5.15 -2.15 -8.63
N ARG A 246 -6.16 -2.91 -9.03
CA ARG A 246 -7.44 -3.06 -8.34
C ARG A 246 -7.51 -4.42 -7.67
N ILE A 247 -7.95 -4.45 -6.42
CA ILE A 247 -8.26 -5.67 -5.67
C ILE A 247 -9.77 -5.81 -5.61
N PRO A 248 -10.37 -6.79 -6.32
CA PRO A 248 -11.79 -7.07 -6.24
C PRO A 248 -12.23 -7.40 -4.81
N TRP A 249 -13.33 -6.80 -4.36
CA TRP A 249 -13.74 -6.81 -2.96
C TRP A 249 -15.20 -7.26 -2.79
N ASN A 250 -15.48 -8.00 -1.71
CA ASN A 250 -16.84 -8.38 -1.36
C ASN A 250 -16.95 -8.72 0.13
N ASN A 251 -18.09 -8.37 0.75
CA ASN A 251 -18.40 -8.70 2.15
C ASN A 251 -17.27 -8.32 3.14
N GLY A 252 -16.64 -7.16 2.94
CA GLY A 252 -15.60 -6.65 3.83
C GLY A 252 -14.22 -7.29 3.67
N ALA A 253 -13.97 -8.07 2.62
CA ALA A 253 -12.65 -8.68 2.35
C ALA A 253 -12.34 -8.77 0.85
N PRO A 254 -11.05 -8.96 0.46
CA PRO A 254 -10.70 -9.32 -0.91
C PRO A 254 -11.40 -10.61 -1.35
N LEU A 255 -11.74 -10.71 -2.64
CA LEU A 255 -12.30 -11.95 -3.21
C LEU A 255 -11.30 -13.11 -3.23
N ALA A 256 -10.01 -12.80 -3.41
CA ALA A 256 -8.94 -13.77 -3.39
C ALA A 256 -8.32 -13.91 -2.00
N SER A 257 -7.85 -15.11 -1.67
CA SER A 257 -7.10 -15.42 -0.46
C SER A 257 -5.60 -15.26 -0.64
N ALA A 258 -4.85 -15.23 0.47
CA ALA A 258 -3.39 -15.08 0.48
C ALA A 258 -2.60 -16.16 -0.28
N ASP A 259 -3.20 -17.30 -0.59
CA ASP A 259 -2.60 -18.36 -1.41
C ASP A 259 -2.76 -18.15 -2.91
N SER A 260 -3.50 -17.12 -3.34
CA SER A 260 -3.67 -16.73 -4.73
C SER A 260 -2.56 -15.79 -5.21
N ARG A 261 -2.17 -15.94 -6.48
CA ARG A 261 -1.32 -14.97 -7.19
C ARG A 261 -2.09 -14.08 -8.17
N ASP A 262 -3.39 -14.33 -8.32
CA ASP A 262 -4.29 -13.63 -9.24
C ASP A 262 -5.29 -12.74 -8.47
N GLY A 263 -4.87 -12.21 -7.32
CA GLY A 263 -5.76 -11.49 -6.40
C GLY A 263 -6.03 -10.03 -6.75
N TYR A 264 -5.41 -9.51 -7.81
CA TYR A 264 -5.54 -8.13 -8.25
C TYR A 264 -5.40 -8.03 -9.77
N GLU A 265 -5.91 -6.93 -10.31
CA GLU A 265 -5.92 -6.63 -11.75
C GLU A 265 -5.17 -5.33 -12.02
N ASP A 266 -4.35 -5.31 -13.07
CA ASP A 266 -3.64 -4.11 -13.50
C ASP A 266 -4.62 -3.06 -14.07
N ILE A 267 -4.53 -1.82 -13.59
CA ILE A 267 -5.35 -0.69 -14.08
C ILE A 267 -4.57 0.16 -15.05
N ILE A 268 -3.38 0.59 -14.62
CA ILE A 268 -2.44 1.38 -15.42
C ILE A 268 -1.02 1.03 -14.97
N GLY A 269 -0.05 1.09 -15.87
CA GLY A 269 1.34 0.82 -15.51
C GLY A 269 2.30 0.93 -16.67
N ALA A 270 3.57 0.68 -16.37
CA ALA A 270 4.62 0.66 -17.39
C ALA A 270 4.34 -0.45 -18.44
N PRO A 271 4.32 -0.13 -19.74
CA PRO A 271 4.08 -1.13 -20.79
C PRO A 271 5.27 -2.08 -21.00
N ASP A 272 6.46 -1.69 -20.52
CA ASP A 272 7.70 -2.47 -20.61
C ASP A 272 8.52 -2.31 -19.33
N LEU A 273 8.49 -3.33 -18.47
CA LEU A 273 9.19 -3.34 -17.19
C LEU A 273 10.73 -3.36 -17.33
N SER A 274 11.27 -3.75 -18.49
CA SER A 274 12.73 -3.77 -18.70
C SER A 274 13.35 -2.37 -18.76
N ARG A 275 12.52 -1.33 -18.94
CA ARG A 275 12.93 0.08 -18.95
C ARG A 275 12.81 0.75 -17.59
N CYS A 276 12.26 0.06 -16.60
CA CYS A 276 12.10 0.60 -15.26
C CYS A 276 13.41 0.50 -14.45
N PRO A 277 13.71 1.47 -13.57
CA PRO A 277 12.85 2.60 -13.19
C PRO A 277 12.89 3.81 -14.14
N ASN A 278 13.95 3.98 -14.93
CA ASN A 278 14.26 5.27 -15.59
C ASN A 278 13.26 5.69 -16.69
N GLY A 279 12.44 4.78 -17.20
CA GLY A 279 11.43 5.06 -18.24
C GLY A 279 9.98 4.84 -17.78
N CYS A 280 9.73 4.74 -16.47
CA CYS A 280 8.46 4.32 -15.92
C CYS A 280 7.93 5.31 -14.88
N ILE A 281 6.60 5.42 -14.79
CA ILE A 281 5.95 6.04 -13.63
C ILE A 281 6.22 5.21 -12.38
N ARG A 282 6.25 5.87 -11.22
CA ARG A 282 6.37 5.22 -9.92
C ARG A 282 5.21 5.66 -9.01
N PRO A 283 4.03 5.01 -9.12
CA PRO A 283 2.84 5.41 -8.40
C PRO A 283 3.06 5.47 -6.88
N VAL A 284 2.63 6.57 -6.24
CA VAL A 284 2.69 6.76 -4.78
C VAL A 284 1.29 6.94 -4.21
N GLY A 285 0.78 8.18 -4.22
CA GLY A 285 -0.50 8.51 -3.60
C GLY A 285 -1.66 8.36 -4.57
N LEU A 286 -2.80 7.92 -4.06
CA LEU A 286 -4.04 7.70 -4.80
C LEU A 286 -5.17 8.52 -4.18
N VAL A 287 -6.04 9.08 -5.02
CA VAL A 287 -7.31 9.66 -4.55
C VAL A 287 -8.38 9.63 -5.63
N PHE A 288 -9.61 9.31 -5.25
CA PHE A 288 -10.77 9.46 -6.12
C PHE A 288 -11.41 10.84 -5.94
N ASP A 289 -11.78 11.49 -7.04
CA ASP A 289 -12.66 12.65 -6.98
C ASP A 289 -14.15 12.27 -6.92
N ARG A 290 -15.02 13.27 -6.79
CA ARG A 290 -16.49 13.06 -6.74
C ARG A 290 -17.09 12.51 -8.04
N LEU A 291 -16.34 12.54 -9.14
CA LEU A 291 -16.75 11.99 -10.42
C LEU A 291 -16.26 10.53 -10.60
N GLY A 292 -15.59 9.97 -9.59
CA GLY A 292 -15.05 8.61 -9.63
C GLY A 292 -13.80 8.47 -10.50
N ARG A 293 -13.10 9.58 -10.78
CA ARG A 293 -11.81 9.56 -11.49
C ARG A 293 -10.69 9.35 -10.49
N LEU A 294 -9.70 8.56 -10.87
CA LEU A 294 -8.55 8.26 -10.02
C LEU A 294 -7.39 9.22 -10.33
N PHE A 295 -6.93 9.96 -9.33
CA PHE A 295 -5.70 10.73 -9.40
C PHE A 295 -4.56 9.94 -8.79
N VAL A 296 -3.40 9.99 -9.43
CA VAL A 296 -2.20 9.24 -9.03
C VAL A 296 -1.01 10.17 -9.09
N SER A 297 -0.17 10.16 -8.05
CA SER A 297 1.12 10.84 -8.06
C SER A 297 2.26 9.89 -8.42
N SER A 298 3.29 10.42 -9.07
CA SER A 298 4.56 9.73 -9.36
C SER A 298 5.72 10.62 -8.93
N ASP A 299 6.37 10.27 -7.82
CA ASP A 299 7.35 11.11 -7.15
C ASP A 299 8.64 11.30 -7.96
N THR A 300 9.19 10.22 -8.54
CA THR A 300 10.45 10.29 -9.30
C THR A 300 10.32 11.01 -10.63
N THR A 301 9.11 11.09 -11.19
CA THR A 301 8.83 11.84 -12.43
C THR A 301 8.27 13.24 -12.17
N GLY A 302 7.81 13.52 -10.94
CA GLY A 302 7.18 14.79 -10.58
C GLY A 302 5.80 15.00 -11.17
N GLU A 303 5.10 13.92 -11.53
CA GLU A 303 3.82 13.95 -12.24
C GLU A 303 2.64 13.70 -11.29
N ILE A 304 1.49 14.27 -11.64
CA ILE A 304 0.17 13.85 -11.20
C ILE A 304 -0.65 13.62 -12.46
N PHE A 305 -1.29 12.46 -12.57
CA PHE A 305 -2.12 12.13 -13.71
C PHE A 305 -3.49 11.64 -13.25
N VAL A 306 -4.46 11.67 -14.17
CA VAL A 306 -5.83 11.25 -13.92
C VAL A 306 -6.13 10.02 -14.79
N VAL A 307 -6.78 9.02 -14.19
CA VAL A 307 -7.32 7.85 -14.86
C VAL A 307 -8.84 7.97 -14.81
N GLU A 308 -9.46 7.96 -15.98
CA GLU A 308 -10.89 8.10 -16.16
C GLU A 308 -11.37 7.18 -17.29
N ASN A 309 -12.68 7.03 -17.42
CA ASN A 309 -13.26 6.23 -18.49
C ASN A 309 -12.86 6.79 -19.86
N SER A 310 -12.41 5.92 -20.78
CA SER A 310 -12.07 6.35 -22.15
C SER A 310 -13.28 6.92 -22.93
N ALA A 311 -14.50 6.65 -22.48
CA ALA A 311 -15.73 7.19 -23.06
C ALA A 311 -16.19 8.51 -22.41
N ALA A 312 -15.38 9.12 -21.53
CA ALA A 312 -15.68 10.41 -20.93
C ALA A 312 -15.89 11.50 -22.02
N PRO A 313 -16.90 12.38 -21.89
CA PRO A 313 -17.29 13.33 -22.94
C PRO A 313 -16.16 14.24 -23.45
N ASP A 314 -15.22 14.62 -22.58
CA ASP A 314 -14.12 15.53 -22.90
C ASP A 314 -12.81 14.80 -23.28
N ALA A 315 -12.80 13.47 -23.33
CA ALA A 315 -11.62 12.66 -23.68
C ALA A 315 -11.13 12.86 -25.13
N GLY A 316 -11.91 13.56 -25.97
CA GLY A 316 -11.57 13.84 -27.37
C GLY A 316 -11.21 15.30 -27.64
N SER A 317 -9.94 15.72 -27.43
CA SER A 317 -9.31 16.83 -28.21
C SER A 317 -7.83 17.14 -27.90
N SER A 318 -6.96 16.15 -27.62
CA SER A 318 -5.51 16.45 -27.67
C SER A 318 -4.67 15.35 -28.32
N SER A 319 -4.28 15.61 -29.57
CA SER A 319 -3.17 14.95 -30.24
C SER A 319 -1.85 15.57 -29.75
N SER A 320 -1.30 15.09 -28.63
CA SER A 320 0.02 15.52 -28.17
C SER A 320 1.12 14.66 -28.79
N THR A 321 1.68 15.15 -29.91
CA THR A 321 2.94 14.66 -30.47
C THR A 321 4.10 15.23 -29.65
N GLY A 322 4.29 14.74 -28.43
CA GLY A 322 5.24 15.38 -27.53
C GLY A 322 5.46 14.71 -26.17
N PHE A 323 5.57 13.38 -26.12
CA PHE A 323 6.19 12.68 -25.00
C PHE A 323 7.23 11.70 -25.57
N ALA A 324 8.41 11.63 -24.93
CA ALA A 324 9.49 10.78 -25.40
C ALA A 324 9.03 9.31 -25.52
N ASN A 325 9.29 8.71 -26.68
CA ASN A 325 8.91 7.34 -27.06
C ASN A 325 9.04 6.32 -25.91
N GLY A 326 7.91 5.97 -25.27
CA GLY A 326 7.91 4.87 -24.30
C GLY A 326 6.70 4.72 -23.38
N VAL A 327 5.89 5.76 -23.18
CA VAL A 327 4.74 5.69 -22.25
C VAL A 327 3.48 6.12 -23.00
N ASN A 328 2.61 5.15 -23.33
CA ASN A 328 1.23 5.45 -23.71
C ASN A 328 0.46 5.72 -22.41
N LEU A 329 0.51 6.97 -21.93
CA LEU A 329 -0.44 7.46 -20.94
C LEU A 329 -1.42 8.40 -21.66
N VAL A 330 -2.70 8.05 -21.58
CA VAL A 330 -3.80 8.96 -21.85
C VAL A 330 -3.83 9.96 -20.67
N GLY A 331 -3.63 11.25 -20.97
CA GLY A 331 -4.08 12.37 -20.14
C GLY A 331 -3.13 12.89 -19.06
N VAL A 332 -2.32 13.91 -19.40
CA VAL A 332 -1.80 14.90 -18.41
C VAL A 332 -1.82 16.30 -19.03
N LEU A 333 -2.53 17.23 -18.37
CA LEU A 333 -2.46 18.67 -18.63
C LEU A 333 -1.32 19.28 -17.80
N ALA A 334 -0.34 19.91 -18.46
CA ALA A 334 0.69 20.71 -17.82
C ALA A 334 0.28 22.18 -17.70
N GLY A 335 0.45 22.70 -16.47
CA GLY A 335 0.72 24.08 -16.04
C GLY A 335 0.46 25.26 -17.00
N VAL A 336 -0.42 26.16 -16.53
CA VAL A 336 -0.59 27.53 -17.02
C VAL A 336 0.72 28.32 -16.86
N ALA A 337 1.39 28.64 -17.97
CA ALA A 337 2.38 29.71 -18.03
C ALA A 337 1.72 31.00 -18.54
N GLY A 338 1.91 32.08 -17.78
CA GLY A 338 1.18 33.34 -17.90
C GLY A 338 1.31 34.05 -19.25
N ALA A 339 0.19 34.64 -19.67
CA ALA A 339 0.13 35.56 -20.79
C ALA A 339 0.77 36.91 -20.40
N LEU A 340 1.92 37.23 -20.98
CA LEU A 340 2.42 38.59 -21.13
C LEU A 340 1.79 39.18 -22.41
N LEU A 341 0.80 40.06 -22.23
CA LEU A 341 0.24 40.93 -23.26
C LEU A 341 0.74 42.35 -23.02
N GLY A 342 1.36 42.95 -24.03
CA GLY A 342 1.69 44.39 -24.04
C GLY A 342 2.72 44.75 -25.10
N GLY A 343 2.28 44.87 -26.35
CA GLY A 343 3.09 45.39 -27.45
C GLY A 343 3.13 46.92 -27.52
N LEU A 344 4.31 47.42 -27.89
CA LEU A 344 4.67 48.54 -28.78
C LEU A 344 3.84 49.84 -28.82
N ILE A 345 4.60 50.95 -28.64
CA ILE A 345 4.52 52.31 -29.25
C ILE A 345 3.22 53.10 -29.02
#